data_AF-A0A6N7LZ05-F1
#
_entry.id   AF-A0A6N7LZ05-F1
#
_cell.length_a   1.000
_cell.length_b   1.000
_cell.length_c   1.000
_cell.angle_alpha   90.00
_cell.angle_beta   90.00
_cell.angle_gamma   90.00
#
_symmetry.space_group_name_H-M   'P 1'
#
loop_
_entity.id
_entity.type
_entity.pdbx_description
1 polymer ?
#
loop_
_entity_poly.entity_id
_entity_poly.type
_entity_poly.pdbx_seq_one_letter_code
_entity_poly.pdbx_strand_id
1 'polypeptide(L)' 'MKIAYVVHEFPPDSIGGTGVAVHQVAKDMLARGHRVSVLVPQGLTNVFPSIGFFDEKVDGLSVRS' A
#
# COMPACT_ATOMS: atom_id res chain seq x y z
N MET A 1 -0.43 11.00 14.26
CA MET A 1 0.10 11.97 13.28
C MET A 1 -0.53 11.74 11.91
N LYS A 2 -0.28 12.60 10.91
CA LYS A 2 -0.61 12.33 9.50
C LYS A 2 0.66 11.81 8.81
N ILE A 3 0.61 10.63 8.21
CA ILE A 3 1.76 9.93 7.61
C ILE A 3 1.42 9.60 6.15
N ALA A 4 2.34 9.91 5.24
CA ALA A 4 2.22 9.58 3.82
C ALA A 4 3.39 8.69 3.38
N TYR A 5 3.09 7.51 2.84
CA TYR A 5 4.06 6.65 2.19
C TYR A 5 3.98 6.85 0.67
N VAL A 6 5.11 7.11 0.03
CA VAL A 6 5.20 7.23 -1.43
C VAL A 6 5.95 6.01 -1.95
N VAL A 7 5.28 5.18 -2.74
CA VAL A 7 5.82 3.93 -3.27
C VAL A 7 5.47 3.78 -4.74
N HIS A 8 6.30 3.08 -5.50
CA HIS A 8 6.02 2.83 -6.92
C HIS A 8 4.95 1.76 -7.15
N GLU A 9 4.72 0.89 -6.18
CA GLU A 9 3.79 -0.22 -6.23
C GLU A 9 3.16 -0.47 -4.86
N PHE A 10 1.91 -0.92 -4.83
CA PHE A 10 1.21 -1.24 -3.60
C PHE A 10 0.13 -2.31 -3.82
N PRO A 11 -0.05 -3.28 -2.90
CA PRO A 11 -1.13 -4.26 -3.00
C PRO A 11 -2.53 -3.61 -2.90
N PRO A 12 -3.57 -4.19 -3.52
CA PRO A 12 -3.53 -5.42 -4.32
C PRO A 12 -3.09 -5.20 -5.77
N ASP A 13 -2.96 -3.94 -6.23
CA ASP A 13 -2.77 -3.61 -7.64
C ASP A 13 -1.38 -3.99 -8.18
N SER A 14 -0.35 -3.95 -7.33
CA SER A 14 0.97 -4.50 -7.64
C SER A 14 1.64 -5.08 -6.40
N ILE A 15 2.23 -6.26 -6.54
CA ILE A 15 2.78 -7.05 -5.44
C ILE A 15 4.28 -7.24 -5.67
N GLY A 16 5.06 -6.56 -4.84
CA GLY A 16 6.50 -6.70 -4.72
C GLY A 16 6.96 -6.40 -3.30
N GLY A 17 8.23 -6.70 -2.99
CA GLY A 17 8.73 -6.72 -1.61
C GLY A 17 8.57 -5.38 -0.89
N THR A 18 8.79 -4.27 -1.59
CA THR A 18 8.62 -2.92 -1.03
C THR A 18 7.15 -2.60 -0.76
N GLY A 19 6.24 -2.96 -1.67
CA GLY A 19 4.80 -2.76 -1.47
C GLY A 19 4.26 -3.52 -0.25
N VAL A 20 4.69 -4.78 -0.08
CA VAL A 20 4.32 -5.60 1.09
C VAL A 20 4.90 -5.05 2.40
N ALA A 21 6.16 -4.62 2.40
CA ALA A 21 6.78 -4.03 3.59
C ALA A 21 6.05 -2.74 4.01
N VAL A 22 5.76 -1.85 3.06
CA VAL A 22 5.01 -0.63 3.33
C VAL A 22 3.60 -0.94 3.80
N HIS A 23 2.96 -1.99 3.27
CA HIS A 23 1.66 -2.43 3.76
C HIS A 23 1.69 -2.82 5.24
N GLN A 24 2.67 -3.62 5.68
CA GLN A 24 2.80 -4.00 7.09
C GLN A 24 3.05 -2.79 8.00
N VAL A 25 3.96 -1.90 7.63
CA VAL A 25 4.26 -0.70 8.43
C VAL A 25 3.06 0.26 8.45
N ALA A 26 2.34 0.40 7.34
CA ALA A 26 1.13 1.23 7.27
C ALA A 26 0.05 0.71 8.22
N LYS A 27 -0.15 -0.62 8.29
CA LYS A 27 -1.08 -1.26 9.25
C LYS A 27 -0.67 -0.97 10.69
N ASP A 28 0.60 -1.13 11.02
CA ASP A 28 1.11 -0.85 12.38
C ASP A 28 0.90 0.61 12.78
N MET A 29 1.12 1.55 11.86
CA MET A 29 0.91 2.97 12.14
C MET A 29 -0.57 3.31 12.29
N LEU A 30 -1.45 2.67 11.50
CA LEU A 30 -2.89 2.82 11.63
C LEU A 30 -3.37 2.29 13.00
N ALA A 31 -2.90 1.11 13.41
CA ALA A 31 -3.22 0.50 14.71
C ALA A 31 -2.78 1.37 15.91
N ARG A 32 -1.74 2.20 15.74
CA ARG A 32 -1.28 3.19 16.73
C ARG A 32 -2.09 4.50 16.72
N GLY A 33 -3.19 4.57 15.96
CA GLY A 33 -4.08 5.73 15.89
C GLY A 33 -3.56 6.86 14.99
N HIS A 34 -2.66 6.56 14.04
CA HIS A 34 -2.22 7.55 13.06
C HIS A 34 -3.14 7.56 11.84
N ARG A 35 -3.24 8.72 11.17
CA ARG A 35 -3.86 8.83 9.85
C ARG A 35 -2.81 8.51 8.80
N VAL A 36 -3.02 7.44 8.05
CA VAL A 36 -2.06 6.93 7.07
C VAL A 36 -2.63 7.08 5.66
N SER A 37 -1.79 7.46 4.71
CA SER A 37 -2.11 7.49 3.29
C SER A 37 -0.96 6.88 2.50
N VAL A 38 -1.27 6.11 1.47
CA VAL A 38 -0.29 5.53 0.54
C VAL A 38 -0.53 6.15 -0.83
N LEU A 39 0.52 6.70 -1.42
CA LEU A 39 0.52 7.34 -2.73
C LEU A 39 1.29 6.46 -3.70
N VAL A 40 0.62 6.08 -4.78
CA VAL A 40 1.18 5.31 -5.89
C VAL A 40 1.08 6.10 -7.19
N PRO A 41 2.02 5.97 -8.14
CA PRO A 41 1.90 6.59 -9.45
C PRO A 41 0.69 6.04 -10.21
N GLN A 42 -0.13 6.95 -10.72
CA GLN A 42 -1.25 6.61 -11.58
C GLN A 42 -0.72 6.04 -12.91
N GLY A 43 -1.01 4.77 -13.21
CA GLY A 43 -0.70 4.14 -14.51
C GLY A 43 0.53 3.21 -14.56
N LEU A 44 1.23 2.95 -13.46
CA LEU A 44 2.38 2.03 -13.44
C LEU A 44 2.01 0.55 -13.20
N THR A 45 0.75 0.29 -12.81
CA THR A 45 0.23 -1.04 -12.45
C THR A 45 0.25 -2.07 -13.59
N ASN A 46 0.42 -1.61 -14.84
CA ASN A 46 0.45 -2.48 -16.02
C ASN A 46 1.87 -2.78 -16.57
N VAL A 47 2.93 -2.21 -15.98
CA VAL A 47 4.29 -2.31 -16.57
C VAL A 47 5.06 -3.51 -16.05
N PHE A 48 4.74 -4.00 -14.85
CA PHE A 48 5.39 -5.17 -14.24
C PHE A 48 4.33 -6.16 -13.77
N PRO A 49 4.33 -7.43 -14.24
CA PRO A 49 3.37 -8.42 -13.76
C PRO A 49 3.62 -8.67 -12.27
N SER A 50 2.65 -8.31 -11.43
CA SER A 50 2.67 -8.53 -9.99
C SER A 50 2.79 -10.01 -9.66
N ILE A 51 3.69 -10.37 -8.75
CA ILE A 51 3.87 -11.75 -8.29
C ILE A 51 2.87 -12.03 -7.16
N GLY A 52 1.67 -12.52 -7.52
CA GLY A 52 0.84 -13.39 -6.67
C GLY A 52 0.06 -12.77 -5.50
N PHE A 53 -1.28 -12.82 -5.63
CA PHE A 53 -2.35 -12.83 -4.62
C PHE A 53 -2.06 -12.27 -3.20
N PHE A 54 -2.55 -11.06 -2.94
CA PHE A 54 -2.62 -10.45 -1.61
C PHE A 54 -4.11 -10.16 -1.29
N ASP A 55 -4.77 -11.07 -0.59
CA ASP A 55 -6.22 -11.00 -0.28
C ASP A 55 -6.46 -10.60 1.18
N GLU A 56 -5.84 -9.50 1.62
CA GLU A 56 -6.09 -8.94 2.96
C GLU A 56 -6.82 -7.60 2.86
N LYS A 57 -8.09 -7.56 3.29
CA LYS A 57 -8.83 -6.32 3.49
C LYS A 57 -8.59 -5.82 4.91
N VAL A 58 -8.07 -4.59 5.02
CA VAL A 58 -7.83 -3.92 6.31
C VAL A 58 -8.78 -2.73 6.44
N ASP A 59 -9.66 -2.78 7.43
CA ASP A 59 -10.59 -1.69 7.72
C ASP A 59 -9.84 -0.40 8.10
N GLY A 60 -10.17 0.70 7.42
CA GLY A 60 -9.59 2.02 7.67
C GLY A 60 -8.38 2.40 6.79
N LEU A 61 -7.85 1.48 5.96
CA LEU A 61 -6.80 1.80 4.99
C LEU A 61 -7.41 2.34 3.69
N SER A 62 -7.11 3.60 3.35
CA SER A 62 -7.55 4.22 2.09
C SER A 62 -6.37 4.30 1.10
N VAL A 63 -6.47 3.52 0.02
CA VAL A 63 -5.58 3.63 -1.15
C VAL A 63 -6.20 4.60 -2.15
N ARG A 64 -5.42 5.53 -2.70
CA ARG A 64 -5.85 6.43 -3.77
C ARG A 64 -4.86 6.31 -4.93
N SER A 65 -5.39 5.93 -6.09
CA SER A 65 -4.68 5.85 -7.37
C SER A 65 -4.92 7.09 -8.23
#